data_AF-A0A925RQ34-F1
#
_entry.id   AF-A0A925RQ34-F1
#
_cell.length_a   1.000
_cell.length_b   1.000
_cell.length_c   1.000
_cell.angle_alpha   90.00
_cell.angle_beta   90.00
_cell.angle_gamma   90.00
#
_symmetry.space_group_name_H-M   'P 1'
#
loop_
_entity.id
_entity.type
_entity.pdbx_description
1 polymer ?
#
loop_
_entity_poly.entity_id
_entity_poly.type
_entity_poly.pdbx_seq_one_letter_code
_entity_poly.pdbx_strand_id
1 'polypeptide(L)' 'KGITAEVIKLSGAIELGPLTGLCDRIVDITQTGETLRQNGLVEIDTVAQVSSRLVVNPARLKLDGDRLGALIDALEHAVP' A
#
# COMPACT_ATOMS: atom_id res chain seq x y z
N LYS A 1 -11.24 7.58 13.81
CA LYS A 1 -10.72 8.74 14.59
C LYS A 1 -11.71 9.90 14.74
N GLY A 2 -12.96 9.83 14.24
CA GLY A 2 -13.96 10.92 14.46
C GLY A 2 -13.58 12.26 13.82
N ILE A 3 -12.66 12.25 12.86
CA ILE A 3 -12.19 13.44 12.15
C ILE A 3 -13.10 13.63 10.94
N THR A 4 -13.73 14.81 10.84
CA THR A 4 -14.38 15.25 9.61
C THR A 4 -13.30 15.76 8.66
N ALA A 5 -13.21 15.15 7.48
CA ALA A 5 -12.24 15.54 6.46
C ALA A 5 -12.87 15.42 5.07
N GLU A 6 -12.46 16.32 4.18
CA GLU A 6 -12.70 16.17 2.75
C GLU A 6 -11.58 15.32 2.13
N VAL A 7 -11.94 14.33 1.32
CA VAL A 7 -10.97 13.43 0.69
C VAL A 7 -10.74 13.84 -0.76
N ILE A 8 -9.52 14.27 -1.06
CA ILE A 8 -9.08 14.62 -2.40
C ILE A 8 -8.22 13.47 -2.94
N LYS A 9 -8.64 12.84 -4.04
CA LYS A 9 -7.86 11.78 -4.68
C LYS A 9 -6.79 12.39 -5.58
N LEU A 10 -5.52 12.11 -5.27
CA LEU A 10 -4.37 12.43 -6.11
C LEU A 10 -3.87 11.17 -6.82
N SER A 11 -3.41 11.31 -8.06
CA SER A 11 -2.91 10.17 -8.87
C SER A 11 -1.39 10.05 -8.87
N GLY A 12 -0.69 10.98 -8.22
CA GLY A 12 0.77 11.02 -8.12
C GLY A 12 1.23 12.34 -7.48
N ALA A 13 2.52 12.41 -7.12
CA ALA A 13 3.12 13.56 -6.44
C ALA A 13 2.30 14.03 -5.23
N ILE A 14 1.94 13.08 -4.37
CA ILE A 14 1.01 13.28 -3.26
C ILE A 14 1.60 14.31 -2.28
N GLU A 15 2.93 14.37 -2.18
CA GLU A 15 3.70 15.31 -1.37
C GLU A 15 3.50 16.77 -1.79
N LEU A 16 3.07 17.03 -3.03
CA LEU A 16 2.75 18.38 -3.50
C LEU A 16 1.48 18.94 -2.85
N GLY A 17 0.57 18.08 -2.37
CA GLY A 17 -0.69 18.50 -1.74
C GLY A 17 -0.44 19.50 -0.60
N PRO A 18 0.33 19.11 0.44
CA PRO A 18 0.73 20.02 1.51
C PRO A 18 1.60 21.19 1.03
N LEU A 19 2.56 20.95 0.12
CA LEU A 19 3.50 21.98 -0.35
C LEU A 19 2.81 23.14 -1.09
N THR A 20 1.72 22.86 -1.78
CA THR A 20 0.94 23.84 -2.54
C THR A 20 -0.26 24.42 -1.76
N GLY A 21 -0.50 23.92 -0.54
CA GLY A 21 -1.66 24.31 0.27
C GLY A 21 -2.98 23.69 -0.18
N LEU A 22 -2.96 22.64 -1.00
CA LEU A 22 -4.16 21.92 -1.43
C LEU A 22 -4.80 21.11 -0.29
N CYS A 23 -3.98 20.56 0.61
CA CYS A 23 -4.46 19.82 1.77
C CYS A 23 -3.51 19.97 2.97
N ASP A 24 -4.03 19.75 4.18
CA ASP A 24 -3.22 19.79 5.40
C ASP A 24 -2.44 18.48 5.63
N ARG A 25 -2.95 17.36 5.10
CA ARG A 25 -2.45 16.01 5.38
C ARG A 25 -2.62 15.10 4.18
N ILE A 26 -1.73 14.12 4.08
CA ILE A 26 -1.78 13.06 3.09
C ILE A 26 -1.86 11.70 3.77
N VAL A 27 -2.41 10.73 3.05
CA VAL A 27 -2.34 9.32 3.39
C VAL A 27 -1.66 8.64 2.23
N ASP A 28 -0.48 8.09 2.47
CA ASP A 28 0.34 7.45 1.45
C ASP A 28 1.05 6.21 2.01
N ILE A 29 1.45 5.30 1.12
CA ILE A 29 2.26 4.13 1.46
C ILE A 29 3.74 4.53 1.51
N THR A 30 4.41 4.21 2.61
CA THR A 30 5.84 4.45 2.77
C THR A 30 6.53 3.25 3.39
N GLN A 31 7.84 3.16 3.19
CA GLN A 31 8.67 2.09 3.74
C GLN A 31 9.59 2.61 4.85
N THR A 32 10.59 3.43 4.49
CA THR A 32 11.57 3.99 5.45
C THR A 32 11.25 5.41 5.88
N GLY A 33 10.23 6.05 5.29
CA GLY A 33 9.90 7.45 5.53
C GLY A 33 10.84 8.46 4.84
N GLU A 34 11.89 8.01 4.14
CA GLU A 34 12.89 8.91 3.55
C GLU A 34 12.30 9.86 2.51
N THR A 35 11.36 9.38 1.67
CA THR A 35 10.65 10.22 0.68
C THR A 35 9.86 11.35 1.36
N LEU A 36 9.22 11.07 2.49
CA LEU A 36 8.49 12.09 3.26
C LEU A 36 9.48 13.15 3.77
N ARG A 37 10.59 12.71 4.37
CA ARG A 37 11.62 13.60 4.93
C ARG A 37 12.24 14.53 3.88
N GLN A 38 12.49 14.01 2.67
CA GLN A 38 13.02 14.80 1.55
C GLN A 38 12.05 15.91 1.11
N ASN A 39 10.75 15.72 1.30
CA ASN A 39 9.71 16.71 1.01
C ASN A 39 9.31 17.55 2.24
N GLY A 40 10.07 17.48 3.33
CA GLY A 40 9.77 18.22 4.56
C GLY A 40 8.53 17.72 5.32
N LEU A 41 8.10 16.49 5.03
CA LEU A 41 6.96 15.84 5.67
C LEU A 41 7.41 14.93 6.82
N VAL A 42 6.50 14.70 7.77
CA VAL A 42 6.72 13.84 8.93
C VAL A 42 5.57 12.86 9.07
N GLU A 43 5.88 11.60 9.40
CA GLU A 43 4.85 10.60 9.72
C GLU A 43 4.20 10.94 11.07
N ILE A 44 2.89 11.09 11.06
CA ILE A 44 2.11 11.48 12.25
C ILE A 44 1.41 10.29 12.90
N ASP A 45 1.19 9.22 12.13
CA ASP A 45 0.39 8.07 12.51
C ASP A 45 0.47 6.99 11.43
N THR A 46 0.46 5.72 11.85
CA THR A 46 0.37 4.59 10.93
C THR A 46 -1.09 4.18 10.77
N VAL A 47 -1.62 4.31 9.55
CA VAL A 47 -3.01 3.92 9.24
C VAL A 47 -3.18 2.41 9.21
N ALA A 48 -2.28 1.70 8.51
CA ALA A 48 -2.29 0.25 8.41
C ALA A 48 -0.91 -0.27 8.01
N GLN A 49 -0.58 -1.48 8.47
CA GLN A 49 0.54 -2.26 7.95
C GLN A 49 0.13 -2.98 6.68
N VAL A 50 1.01 -2.98 5.68
CA VAL A 50 0.75 -3.55 4.37
C VAL A 50 1.77 -4.63 4.03
N SER A 51 1.31 -5.64 3.31
CA SER A 51 2.15 -6.74 2.79
C SER A 51 1.68 -7.10 1.40
N SER A 52 2.60 -7.58 0.56
CA SER A 52 2.23 -8.23 -0.70
C SER A 52 1.49 -9.53 -0.40
N ARG A 53 0.41 -9.79 -1.14
CA ARG A 53 -0.40 -11.01 -1.01
C ARG A 53 -0.57 -11.67 -2.37
N LEU A 54 -0.44 -12.99 -2.42
CA LEU A 54 -0.86 -13.76 -3.59
C LEU A 54 -2.38 -13.89 -3.57
N VAL A 55 -3.02 -13.45 -4.65
CA VAL A 55 -4.47 -13.57 -4.85
C VAL A 55 -4.72 -14.51 -6.02
N VAL A 56 -5.49 -15.57 -5.79
CA VAL A 56 -5.79 -16.59 -6.81
C VAL A 56 -7.28 -16.61 -7.10
N ASN A 57 -7.64 -16.74 -8.38
CA ASN A 57 -9.02 -16.95 -8.78
C ASN A 57 -9.49 -18.36 -8.34
N PRO A 58 -10.56 -18.49 -7.53
CA PRO A 58 -11.03 -19.79 -7.04
C PRO A 58 -11.41 -20.79 -8.13
N ALA A 59 -11.94 -20.31 -9.27
CA ALA A 59 -12.28 -21.18 -10.39
C ALA A 59 -11.02 -21.77 -11.05
N ARG A 60 -9.98 -20.94 -11.22
CA ARG A 60 -8.69 -21.42 -11.75
C ARG A 60 -7.99 -22.35 -10.77
N LEU A 61 -8.08 -22.10 -9.46
CA LEU A 61 -7.51 -22.97 -8.44
C LEU A 61 -8.10 -24.40 -8.49
N LYS A 62 -9.39 -24.54 -8.79
CA LYS A 62 -10.04 -25.85 -8.95
C LYS A 62 -9.66 -26.58 -10.24
N LEU A 63 -9.45 -25.83 -11.33
CA LEU A 63 -9.17 -26.40 -12.65
C LEU A 63 -7.68 -26.73 -12.83
N ASP A 64 -6.79 -25.87 -12.34
CA ASP A 64 -5.34 -25.96 -12.51
C ASP A 64 -4.63 -26.30 -11.18
N GLY A 65 -5.30 -27.09 -10.32
CA GLY A 65 -4.93 -27.31 -8.92
C GLY A 65 -3.48 -27.72 -8.71
N ASP A 66 -2.98 -28.72 -9.43
CA ASP A 66 -1.62 -29.22 -9.26
C ASP A 66 -0.56 -28.17 -9.63
N ARG A 67 -0.76 -27.47 -10.75
CA ARG A 67 0.17 -26.43 -11.24
C ARG A 67 0.18 -25.21 -10.32
N LEU A 68 -1.00 -24.76 -9.88
CA LEU A 68 -1.13 -23.62 -8.98
C LEU A 68 -0.67 -23.97 -7.57
N GLY A 69 -0.92 -25.19 -7.10
CA GLY A 69 -0.43 -25.70 -5.82
C GLY A 69 1.10 -25.66 -5.76
N ALA A 70 1.77 -26.22 -6.77
CA ALA A 70 3.23 -26.18 -6.85
C ALA A 70 3.80 -24.75 -6.85
N LEU A 71 3.12 -23.79 -7.49
CA LEU A 71 3.51 -22.38 -7.48
C LEU A 71 3.29 -21.74 -6.10
N ILE A 72 2.16 -22.03 -5.45
CA ILE A 72 1.85 -21.54 -4.10
C ILE A 72 2.92 -22.05 -3.13
N ASP A 73 3.20 -23.36 -3.14
CA ASP A 73 4.20 -23.98 -2.28
C ASP A 73 5.59 -23.36 -2.51
N ALA A 74 5.99 -23.17 -3.77
CA ALA A 74 7.27 -22.56 -4.11
C ALA A 74 7.37 -21.11 -3.59
N LEU A 75 6.29 -20.33 -3.67
CA LEU A 75 6.25 -18.97 -3.13
C LEU A 75 6.28 -18.96 -1.60
N GLU A 76 5.56 -19.88 -0.94
CA GLU A 76 5.57 -20.00 0.52
C GLU A 76 6.97 -20.34 1.06
N HIS A 77 7.75 -21.18 0.37
CA HIS A 77 9.12 -21.51 0.78
C HIS A 77 10.14 -20.41 0.43
N ALA A 78 9.87 -19.58 -0.57
CA ALA A 78 10.78 -18.52 -1.01
C ALA A 78 10.59 -17.21 -0.23
N VAL A 79 9.44 -17.02 0.41
CA VAL A 79 9.14 -15.82 1.20
C VAL A 79 9.52 -16.09 2.67
N PRO A 80 10.33 -15.21 3.29
CA PRO A 80 10.74 -15.34 4.69
C PRO A 80 9.61 -15.13 5.70
#